data_AF-A0A926X4Q8-F1
#
_entry.id   AF-A0A926X4Q8-F1
#
_cell.length_a   1.000
_cell.length_b   1.000
_cell.length_c   1.000
_cell.angle_alpha   90.00
_cell.angle_beta   90.00
_cell.angle_gamma   90.00
#
_symmetry.space_group_name_H-M   'P 1'
#
loop_
_entity.id
_entity.type
_entity.pdbx_description
1 polymer ?
#
loop_
_entity_poly.entity_id
_entity_poly.type
_entity_poly.pdbx_seq_one_letter_code
_entity_poly.pdbx_strand_id
1 'polypeptide(L)' 'MDWQIGQKLICDRNGQLLTDCVVQAKDHESIVIFCASSSVVVCGKQKNLEDLGWQIDAVTSTNPSSVNQNVNT' A
#
# COMPACT_ATOMS: atom_id res chain seq x y z
N MET A 1 -11.17 -6.13 -1.59
CA MET A 1 -10.12 -5.67 -2.53
C MET A 1 -8.84 -6.39 -2.13
N ASP A 2 -8.05 -6.83 -3.09
CA ASP A 2 -6.74 -7.45 -2.80
C ASP A 2 -5.65 -6.38 -2.78
N TRP A 3 -4.77 -6.40 -1.78
CA TRP A 3 -3.63 -5.48 -1.72
C TRP A 3 -2.60 -5.85 -2.79
N GLN A 4 -1.98 -4.82 -3.38
CA GLN A 4 -0.96 -4.92 -4.43
C GLN A 4 0.39 -4.34 -3.96
N ILE A 5 1.50 -4.87 -4.48
CA ILE A 5 2.84 -4.31 -4.25
C ILE A 5 2.91 -2.89 -4.82
N GLY A 6 3.58 -1.97 -4.11
CA GLY A 6 3.69 -0.56 -4.46
C GLY A 6 2.48 0.29 -4.03
N GLN A 7 1.43 -0.35 -3.53
CA GLN A 7 0.23 0.34 -3.07
C GLN A 7 0.48 1.10 -1.77
N LYS A 8 -0.05 2.32 -1.70
CA LYS A 8 -0.01 3.14 -0.50
C LYS A 8 -1.08 2.74 0.51
N LEU A 9 -0.68 2.73 1.77
CA LEU A 9 -1.50 2.38 2.92
C LEU A 9 -1.44 3.46 3.98
N ILE A 10 -2.52 3.54 4.74
CA ILE A 10 -2.62 4.32 5.96
C ILE A 10 -2.86 3.31 7.10
N CYS A 11 -2.17 3.50 8.22
CA CYS A 11 -2.52 2.83 9.47
C CYS A 11 -3.12 3.87 10.40
N ASP A 12 -4.41 3.72 10.71
CA ASP A 12 -5.10 4.54 11.69
C ASP A 12 -5.37 3.69 12.94
N ARG A 13 -4.33 3.55 13.76
CA ARG A 13 -4.42 2.91 15.07
C ARG A 13 -4.66 3.99 16.10
N ASN A 14 -5.52 3.74 17.11
CA ASN A 14 -5.78 4.68 18.21
C ASN A 14 -4.47 5.27 18.77
N GLY A 15 -4.18 6.54 18.44
CA GLY A 15 -3.01 7.29 18.89
C GLY A 15 -1.75 7.19 18.02
N GLN A 16 -1.78 6.50 16.88
CA GLN A 16 -0.63 6.37 15.98
C GLN A 16 -1.10 6.35 14.52
N LEU A 17 -1.12 7.52 13.89
CA LEU A 17 -1.32 7.66 12.45
C LEU A 17 0.02 7.39 11.75
N LEU A 18 0.08 6.33 10.94
CA LEU A 18 1.20 6.09 10.04
C LEU A 18 0.75 6.36 8.60
N THR A 19 1.43 7.30 7.94
CA THR A 19 1.22 7.66 6.53
C THR A 19 2.45 7.28 5.69
N ASP A 20 2.28 7.25 4.37
CA ASP A 20 3.32 6.90 3.39
C ASP A 20 3.87 5.48 3.56
N CYS A 21 3.00 4.56 3.98
CA CYS A 21 3.31 3.14 4.03
C CYS A 21 3.10 2.51 2.66
N VAL A 22 4.01 1.63 2.23
CA VAL A 22 3.93 0.93 0.95
C VAL A 22 4.01 -0.57 1.14
N VAL A 23 3.22 -1.33 0.38
CA VAL A 23 3.37 -2.79 0.30
C VAL A 23 4.62 -3.10 -0.51
N GLN A 24 5.60 -3.77 0.09
CA GLN A 24 6.86 -4.12 -0.59
C GLN A 24 6.88 -5.56 -1.12
N ALA A 25 6.29 -6.50 -0.40
CA ALA A 25 6.29 -7.91 -0.77
C ALA A 25 4.95 -8.54 -0.41
N LYS A 26 4.52 -9.50 -1.24
CA LYS A 26 3.34 -10.33 -1.01
C LYS A 26 3.70 -11.77 -1.38
N ASP A 27 3.57 -12.68 -0.43
CA ASP A 27 3.49 -14.11 -0.71
C ASP A 27 2.02 -14.55 -0.79
N HIS A 28 1.74 -15.85 -0.86
CA HIS A 28 0.37 -16.34 -1.02
C HIS A 28 -0.57 -15.95 0.13
N GLU A 29 -0.07 -15.58 1.32
CA GLU A 29 -0.92 -15.21 2.47
C GLU A 29 -0.44 -14.01 3.29
N SER A 30 0.83 -13.63 3.16
CA SER A 30 1.52 -12.64 3.98
C SER A 30 1.98 -11.47 3.12
N ILE A 31 2.04 -10.31 3.74
CA ILE A 31 2.48 -9.07 3.13
C ILE A 31 3.48 -8.36 4.03
N VAL A 32 4.38 -7.61 3.40
CA VAL A 32 5.33 -6.72 4.06
C VAL A 32 4.96 -5.29 3.73
N ILE A 33 4.77 -4.47 4.75
CA ILE A 33 4.51 -3.04 4.66
C ILE A 33 5.72 -2.29 5.19
N PHE A 34 6.15 -1.26 4.47
CA PHE A 34 7.20 -0.35 4.90
C PHE A 34 6.67 1.08 4.97
N CYS A 35 6.75 1.69 6.14
CA CYS A 35 6.44 3.11 6.35
C CYS A 35 7.75 3.89 6.46
N ALA A 36 8.15 4.54 5.36
CA ALA A 36 9.43 5.23 5.28
C ALA A 36 9.55 6.39 6.29
N SER A 37 8.44 7.09 6.53
CA SER A 37 8.34 8.23 7.45
C SER A 37 8.69 7.89 8.89
N SER A 38 8.48 6.64 9.31
CA SER A 38 8.65 6.18 10.69
C SER A 38 9.67 5.04 10.84
N SER A 39 10.31 4.61 9.74
CA SER A 39 11.18 3.43 9.70
C SER A 39 10.52 2.15 10.26
N VAL A 40 9.20 2.05 10.11
CA VAL A 40 8.42 0.90 10.58
C VAL A 40 8.31 -0.12 9.45
N VAL A 41 8.61 -1.38 9.77
CA VAL A 41 8.36 -2.55 8.91
C VAL A 41 7.35 -3.43 9.61
N VAL A 42 6.29 -3.82 8.90
CA VAL A 42 5.28 -4.75 9.40
C VAL A 42 5.15 -5.93 8.45
N CYS A 43 5.12 -7.14 9.00
CA CYS A 43 4.86 -8.37 8.25
C CYS A 43 3.69 -9.10 8.89
N GLY A 44 2.75 -9.58 8.07
CA GLY A 44 1.61 -10.33 8.57
C GLY A 44 0.63 -10.72 7.47
N LYS A 45 -0.38 -11.50 7.83
CA LYS A 45 -1.46 -11.82 6.90
C LYS A 45 -2.30 -10.57 6.64
N GLN A 46 -2.74 -10.38 5.39
CA GLN A 46 -3.53 -9.21 4.98
C GLN A 46 -4.71 -8.97 5.93
N LYS A 47 -5.50 -10.01 6.21
CA LYS A 47 -6.66 -9.93 7.11
C LYS A 47 -6.32 -9.44 8.52
N ASN A 48 -5.24 -9.95 9.10
CA ASN A 48 -4.81 -9.55 10.44
C ASN A 48 -4.38 -8.08 10.48
N LEU A 49 -3.80 -7.58 9.38
CA LEU A 49 -3.37 -6.20 9.26
C LEU A 49 -4.58 -5.28 9.06
N GLU A 50 -5.57 -5.68 8.28
CA GLU A 50 -6.86 -4.99 8.17
C GLU A 50 -7.54 -4.86 9.54
N ASP A 51 -7.58 -5.94 10.33
CA ASP A 51 -8.13 -5.95 11.70
C ASP A 51 -7.34 -5.02 12.65
N LEU A 52 -6.06 -4.78 12.37
CA LEU A 52 -5.18 -3.86 13.11
C LEU A 52 -5.30 -2.41 12.63
N GLY A 53 -6.19 -2.10 11.69
CA GLY A 53 -6.45 -0.76 11.18
C GLY A 53 -5.58 -0.34 9.99
N TRP A 54 -4.93 -1.29 9.32
CA TRP A 54 -4.24 -1.01 8.06
C TRP A 54 -5.24 -0.99 6.90
N GLN A 55 -5.29 0.13 6.19
CA GLN A 55 -6.25 0.34 5.13
C GLN A 55 -5.59 0.95 3.90
N ILE A 56 -6.23 0.73 2.77
CA ILE A 56 -5.84 1.27 1.48
C ILE A 56 -6.16 2.76 1.47
N ASP A 57 -5.19 3.59 1.09
CA ASP A 57 -5.49 4.98 0.78
C ASP A 57 -6.35 5.02 -0.50
N ALA A 58 -7.49 5.70 -0.44
CA ALA A 58 -8.41 5.80 -1.57
C ALA A 58 -7.83 6.62 -2.75
N VAL A 59 -6.65 7.23 -2.57
CA VAL A 59 -6.01 8.06 -3.59
C VAL A 59 -5.04 7.24 -4.43
N THR A 60 -5.51 6.91 -5.64
CA THR A 60 -4.78 6.46 -6.83
C THR A 60 -4.23 5.03 -6.84
N SER A 61 -5.09 4.11 -7.28
CA SER A 61 -4.69 3.22 -8.36
C SER A 61 -4.35 4.10 -9.57
N THR A 62 -3.11 4.60 -9.63
CA THR A 62 -2.56 5.10 -10.89
C THR A 62 -2.31 3.87 -11.74
N ASN A 63 -3.38 3.38 -12.36
CA ASN A 63 -3.24 2.76 -13.65
C ASN A 63 -2.37 3.73 -14.47
N PRO A 64 -1.20 3.34 -15.01
CA PRO A 64 -0.61 4.11 -16.07
C PRO A 64 -1.58 3.96 -17.25
N SER A 65 -2.63 4.77 -17.26
CA SER A 65 -3.46 5.02 -18.43
C SER A 65 -2.49 5.45 -19.50
N SER A 66 -2.21 4.51 -20.40
CA SER A 66 -1.89 4.74 -21.80
C SER A 66 -1.16 6.06 -22.02
N VAL A 67 0.18 6.05 -21.93
CA VAL A 67 0.97 7.11 -22.57
C VAL A 67 0.55 7.12 -24.03
N ASN A 68 -0.27 8.10 -24.38
CA ASN A 68 -0.65 8.40 -25.73
C ASN A 68 0.63 8.80 -26.47
N GLN A 69 1.28 7.84 -27.12
CA GLN A 69 2.35 8.12 -28.06
C GLN A 69 1.72 8.71 -29.32
N ASN A 70 1.32 9.98 -29.24
CA ASN A 70 1.13 10.80 -30.42
C ASN A 70 2.53 11.15 -30.94
N VAL A 71 3.14 10.22 -31.67
CA VAL A 71 4.32 10.49 -32.50
C VAL A 71 3.78 11.01 -33.82
N ASN A 72 3.97 12.31 -34.04
CA ASN A 72 3.71 12.96 -35.32
C ASN A 72 4.43 12.26 -36.47
N THR A 73 3.75 12.14 -37.61
CA THR A 73 4.32 12.34 -38.95
C THR A 73 3.32 13.09 -39.80
#